data_AF-A0A167GGB4-F1
#
_entry.id   AF-A0A167GGB4-F1
#
_cell.length_a   1.000
_cell.length_b   1.000
_cell.length_c   1.000
_cell.angle_alpha   90.00
_cell.angle_beta   90.00
_cell.angle_gamma   90.00
#
_symmetry.space_group_name_H-M   'P 1'
#
loop_
_entity.id
_entity.type
_entity.pdbx_description
1 polymer ?
#
loop_
_entity_poly.entity_id
_entity_poly.type
_entity_poly.pdbx_seq_one_letter_code
_entity_poly.pdbx_strand_id
1 'polypeptide(L)'
;MRRQEFSVQDEVEVNQFLSDMSFGFLGTVTEDGRPRVTPLNFVYDQGCFYFHGSRVGEKMNHLRSNDQVSFTVADEYALIPSYFSDPAMACPATAYFKSVTASGNAVILEDLVEKGRIFTLFMKKLQPEGGYDPIDPADPRYASRLRSVVMVKIIANHLSAKFKFGQNLSEPAMNKVINGLETRDRTRDQETIDHMKKYCPHQQ
;
A
#
# COMPACT_ATOMS: atom_id res chain seq x y z
N MET A 1 -1.44 -13.48 10.93
CA MET A 1 -0.26 -13.65 10.04
C MET A 1 0.62 -14.78 10.57
N ARG A 2 1.26 -15.60 9.70
CA ARG A 2 2.05 -16.79 10.14
C ARG A 2 3.36 -16.43 10.85
N ARG A 3 4.08 -15.41 10.38
CA ARG A 3 5.40 -14.99 10.90
C ARG A 3 5.25 -13.59 11.52
N GLN A 4 5.15 -13.54 12.84
CA GLN A 4 4.84 -12.31 13.59
C GLN A 4 6.03 -11.36 13.63
N GLU A 5 7.26 -11.86 13.43
CA GLU A 5 8.48 -11.04 13.37
C GLU A 5 8.52 -10.07 12.18
N PHE A 6 7.63 -10.24 11.20
CA PHE A 6 7.46 -9.31 10.09
C PHE A 6 6.28 -8.35 10.28
N SER A 7 5.56 -8.47 11.40
CA SER A 7 4.37 -7.65 11.67
C SER A 7 4.81 -6.28 12.08
N VAL A 8 4.20 -5.26 11.51
CA VAL A 8 4.39 -3.88 11.97
C VAL A 8 3.08 -3.36 12.52
N GLN A 9 3.15 -2.81 13.74
CA GLN A 9 2.02 -2.21 14.45
C GLN A 9 2.21 -0.69 14.61
N ASP A 10 3.36 -0.16 14.20
CA ASP A 10 3.63 1.28 14.21
C ASP A 10 2.79 1.97 13.12
N GLU A 11 1.73 2.66 13.55
CA GLU A 11 0.81 3.37 12.67
C GLU A 11 1.50 4.49 11.88
N VAL A 12 2.49 5.17 12.46
CA VAL A 12 3.22 6.25 11.76
C VAL A 12 3.96 5.67 10.55
N GLU A 13 4.60 4.52 10.74
CA GLU A 13 5.33 3.87 9.67
C GLU A 13 4.42 3.29 8.59
N VAL A 14 3.29 2.70 8.98
CA VAL A 14 2.27 2.22 8.04
C VAL A 14 1.69 3.38 7.24
N ASN A 15 1.38 4.50 7.89
CA ASN A 15 0.85 5.68 7.24
C ASN A 15 1.85 6.27 6.24
N GLN A 16 3.13 6.35 6.61
CA GLN A 16 4.19 6.81 5.72
C GLN A 16 4.30 5.92 4.48
N PHE A 17 4.35 4.59 4.67
CA PHE A 17 4.39 3.67 3.54
C PHE A 17 3.17 3.83 2.61
N LEU A 18 1.96 3.97 3.17
CA LEU A 18 0.75 4.18 2.39
C LEU A 18 0.68 5.55 1.72
N SER A 19 1.33 6.59 2.27
CA SER A 19 1.39 7.91 1.65
C SER A 19 2.32 7.94 0.44
N ASP A 20 3.39 7.15 0.47
CA ASP A 20 4.40 7.10 -0.60
C ASP A 20 3.91 6.32 -1.83
N MET A 21 2.90 5.46 -1.65
CA MET A 21 2.35 4.64 -2.73
C MET A 21 1.21 5.34 -3.47
N SER A 22 1.28 5.37 -4.80
CA SER A 22 0.28 6.03 -5.65
C SER A 22 -0.93 5.15 -5.98
N PHE A 23 -0.73 3.82 -6.04
CA PHE A 23 -1.77 2.85 -6.36
C PHE A 23 -1.71 1.61 -5.47
N GLY A 24 -2.81 0.87 -5.44
CA GLY A 24 -2.94 -0.42 -4.78
C GLY A 24 -3.88 -1.34 -5.54
N PHE A 25 -4.12 -2.52 -5.00
CA PHE A 25 -4.87 -3.60 -5.63
C PHE A 25 -6.17 -3.85 -4.86
N LEU A 26 -7.29 -3.50 -5.47
CA LEU A 26 -8.63 -3.76 -4.95
C LEU A 26 -9.09 -5.16 -5.38
N GLY A 27 -9.33 -6.04 -4.42
CA GLY A 27 -10.03 -7.30 -4.61
C GLY A 27 -11.54 -7.14 -4.40
N THR A 28 -12.32 -7.54 -5.40
CA THR A 28 -13.79 -7.61 -5.40
C THR A 28 -14.25 -9.00 -5.79
N VAL A 29 -15.54 -9.29 -5.63
CA VAL A 29 -16.16 -10.53 -6.09
C VAL A 29 -17.26 -10.20 -7.09
N THR A 30 -17.30 -10.91 -8.21
CA THR A 30 -18.36 -10.77 -9.21
C THR A 30 -19.68 -11.35 -8.69
N GLU A 31 -20.81 -11.04 -9.35
CA GLU A 31 -22.12 -11.58 -8.96
C GLU A 31 -22.18 -13.12 -8.96
N ASP A 32 -21.42 -13.78 -9.84
CA ASP A 32 -21.30 -15.24 -9.91
C ASP A 32 -20.18 -15.81 -9.02
N GLY A 33 -19.61 -15.01 -8.12
CA GLY A 33 -18.67 -15.46 -7.09
C GLY A 33 -17.20 -15.53 -7.52
N ARG A 34 -16.82 -14.99 -8.68
CA ARG A 34 -15.41 -15.00 -9.14
C ARG A 34 -14.62 -13.83 -8.53
N PRO A 35 -13.37 -14.07 -8.09
CA PRO A 35 -12.52 -13.00 -7.61
C PRO A 35 -12.05 -12.09 -8.77
N ARG A 36 -11.98 -10.79 -8.51
CA ARG A 36 -11.42 -9.81 -9.45
C ARG A 36 -10.52 -8.82 -8.73
N VAL A 37 -9.31 -8.66 -9.24
CA VAL A 37 -8.32 -7.68 -8.74
C VAL A 37 -8.22 -6.51 -9.72
N THR A 38 -8.30 -5.29 -9.20
CA THR A 38 -8.21 -4.05 -9.98
C THR A 38 -7.14 -3.14 -9.37
N PRO A 39 -6.05 -2.83 -10.09
CA PRO A 39 -5.12 -1.78 -9.66
C PRO A 39 -5.78 -0.40 -9.82
N LEU A 40 -5.67 0.45 -8.81
CA LEU A 40 -6.24 1.80 -8.82
C LEU A 40 -5.50 2.76 -7.88
N ASN A 41 -5.59 4.05 -8.17
CA ASN A 41 -5.02 5.09 -7.32
C ASN A 41 -5.81 5.21 -6.02
N PHE A 42 -5.10 5.43 -4.92
CA PHE A 42 -5.73 5.54 -3.60
C PHE A 42 -5.07 6.60 -2.72
N VAL A 43 -5.83 7.04 -1.71
CA VAL A 43 -5.31 7.73 -0.53
C VAL A 43 -5.71 6.97 0.73
N TYR A 44 -4.88 7.05 1.76
CA TYR A 44 -5.19 6.51 3.07
C TYR A 44 -5.28 7.67 4.05
N ASP A 45 -6.38 7.74 4.78
CA ASP A 45 -6.67 8.83 5.70
C ASP A 45 -7.61 8.36 6.80
N GLN A 46 -7.34 8.75 8.05
CA GLN A 46 -8.16 8.43 9.22
C GLN A 46 -8.59 6.94 9.28
N GLY A 47 -7.64 6.04 9.04
CA GLY A 47 -7.88 4.60 9.12
C GLY A 47 -8.54 3.97 7.88
N CYS A 48 -8.92 4.77 6.88
CA CYS A 48 -9.70 4.32 5.73
C CYS A 48 -8.93 4.49 4.41
N PHE A 49 -9.16 3.57 3.47
CA PHE A 49 -8.68 3.72 2.09
C PHE A 49 -9.76 4.39 1.26
N TYR A 50 -9.36 5.31 0.40
CA TYR A 50 -10.26 6.00 -0.51
C TYR A 50 -9.78 5.85 -1.94
N PHE A 51 -10.71 5.59 -2.85
CA PHE A 51 -10.46 5.60 -4.29
C PHE A 51 -11.62 6.24 -5.05
N HIS A 52 -11.35 6.71 -6.25
CA HIS A 52 -12.37 7.32 -7.11
C HIS A 52 -12.56 6.54 -8.40
N GLY A 53 -13.67 6.80 -9.09
CA GLY A 53 -13.92 6.22 -10.42
C GLY A 53 -15.26 6.63 -11.02
N SER A 54 -15.60 5.95 -12.12
CA SER A 54 -16.90 6.09 -12.79
C SER A 54 -18.05 5.57 -11.93
N ARG A 55 -19.24 6.20 -12.06
CA ARG A 55 -20.51 5.75 -11.46
C ARG A 55 -21.03 4.43 -12.04
N VAL A 56 -20.55 4.08 -13.23
CA VAL A 56 -20.97 2.91 -14.01
C VAL A 56 -19.74 2.10 -14.40
N GLY A 57 -19.90 0.78 -14.39
CA GLY A 57 -18.90 -0.17 -14.84
C GLY A 57 -18.87 -1.41 -13.95
N GLU A 58 -18.15 -2.42 -14.43
CA GLU A 58 -18.01 -3.73 -13.78
C GLU A 58 -17.69 -3.61 -12.27
N LYS A 59 -16.68 -2.81 -11.90
CA LYS A 59 -16.32 -2.55 -10.50
C LYS A 59 -17.53 -2.07 -9.66
N MET A 60 -18.33 -1.13 -10.17
CA MET A 60 -19.46 -0.61 -9.41
C MET A 60 -20.59 -1.63 -9.30
N ASN A 61 -20.75 -2.52 -10.28
CA ASN A 61 -21.70 -3.62 -10.19
C ASN A 61 -21.28 -4.60 -9.09
N HIS A 62 -19.99 -4.96 -9.04
CA HIS A 62 -19.45 -5.82 -7.98
C HIS A 62 -19.70 -5.22 -6.59
N LEU A 63 -19.38 -3.94 -6.40
CA LEU A 63 -19.55 -3.28 -5.09
C LEU A 63 -21.02 -3.12 -4.68
N ARG A 64 -21.96 -3.11 -5.63
CA ARG A 64 -23.40 -3.08 -5.35
C ARG A 64 -23.95 -4.45 -4.95
N SER A 65 -23.41 -5.52 -5.54
CA SER A 65 -23.83 -6.88 -5.22
C SER A 65 -23.14 -7.43 -3.97
N ASN A 66 -21.88 -7.05 -3.74
CA ASN A 66 -21.10 -7.41 -2.57
C ASN A 66 -20.12 -6.28 -2.21
N ASP A 67 -20.35 -5.66 -1.06
CA ASP A 67 -19.53 -4.55 -0.56
C ASP A 67 -18.25 -5.03 0.15
N GLN A 68 -18.11 -6.34 0.40
CA GLN A 68 -16.92 -6.91 1.01
C GLN A 68 -15.75 -6.89 0.02
N VAL A 69 -14.67 -6.24 0.43
CA VAL A 69 -13.49 -6.03 -0.39
C VAL A 69 -12.21 -6.35 0.36
N SER A 70 -11.17 -6.62 -0.41
CA SER A 70 -9.80 -6.58 0.08
C SER A 70 -9.04 -5.46 -0.64
N PHE A 71 -8.10 -4.83 0.04
CA PHE A 71 -7.22 -3.85 -0.56
C PHE A 71 -5.78 -4.15 -0.15
N THR A 72 -4.87 -4.24 -1.12
CA THR A 72 -3.45 -4.52 -0.85
C THR A 72 -2.57 -3.48 -1.51
N VAL A 73 -1.58 -3.01 -0.78
CA VAL A 73 -0.50 -2.14 -1.26
C VAL A 73 0.80 -2.86 -0.97
N ALA A 74 1.72 -2.89 -1.93
CA ALA A 74 3.00 -3.57 -1.75
C ALA A 74 4.09 -2.89 -2.59
N ASP A 75 5.31 -2.93 -2.08
CA ASP A 75 6.50 -2.42 -2.75
C ASP A 75 7.70 -3.36 -2.51
N GLU A 76 8.44 -3.68 -3.58
CA GLU A 76 9.62 -4.53 -3.53
C GLU A 76 10.88 -3.68 -3.42
N TYR A 77 11.66 -3.94 -2.37
CA TYR A 77 12.89 -3.21 -2.09
C TYR A 77 14.10 -3.89 -2.72
N ALA A 78 14.21 -5.21 -2.53
CA ALA A 78 15.31 -5.97 -3.09
C ALA A 78 14.99 -7.46 -3.25
N LEU A 79 15.44 -8.03 -4.36
CA LEU A 79 15.62 -9.47 -4.49
C LEU A 79 16.95 -9.88 -3.84
N ILE A 80 16.90 -10.81 -2.90
CA ILE A 80 18.04 -11.36 -2.19
C ILE A 80 18.39 -12.70 -2.82
N PRO A 81 19.49 -12.78 -3.59
CA PRO A 81 19.90 -14.04 -4.20
C PRO A 81 20.42 -15.00 -3.12
N SER A 82 20.28 -16.31 -3.37
CA SER A 82 20.69 -17.32 -2.40
C SER A 82 22.19 -17.32 -2.12
N TYR A 83 23.01 -16.97 -3.12
CA TYR A 83 24.48 -16.90 -3.00
C TYR A 83 25.00 -15.83 -2.04
N PHE A 84 24.14 -14.93 -1.53
CA PHE A 84 24.50 -14.08 -0.39
C PHE A 84 24.64 -14.90 0.90
N SER A 85 23.90 -16.01 1.02
CA SER A 85 23.91 -16.87 2.20
C SER A 85 24.69 -18.17 1.98
N ASP A 86 24.49 -18.80 0.83
CA ASP A 86 25.07 -20.10 0.48
C ASP A 86 25.37 -20.17 -1.03
N PRO A 87 26.61 -20.50 -1.45
CA PRO A 87 27.02 -20.46 -2.85
C PRO A 87 26.40 -21.56 -3.72
N ALA A 88 25.87 -22.64 -3.14
CA ALA A 88 25.35 -23.79 -3.88
C ALA A 88 23.82 -23.94 -3.74
N MET A 89 23.26 -23.62 -2.57
CA MET A 89 21.84 -23.81 -2.31
C MET A 89 20.98 -22.70 -2.92
N ALA A 90 19.89 -23.06 -3.61
CA ALA A 90 18.93 -22.08 -4.17
C ALA A 90 17.88 -21.60 -3.16
N CYS A 91 17.58 -22.41 -2.12
CA CYS A 91 16.46 -22.18 -1.21
C CYS A 91 16.47 -20.84 -0.44
N PRO A 92 17.62 -20.24 -0.06
CA PRO A 92 17.64 -18.97 0.66
C PRO A 92 17.18 -17.75 -0.17
N ALA A 93 17.03 -17.88 -1.49
CA ALA A 93 16.61 -16.78 -2.34
C ALA A 93 15.24 -16.23 -1.91
N THR A 94 15.12 -14.91 -1.82
CA THR A 94 13.89 -14.28 -1.32
C THR A 94 13.73 -12.84 -1.77
N ALA A 95 12.55 -12.25 -1.55
CA ALA A 95 12.34 -10.81 -1.71
C ALA A 95 12.19 -10.13 -0.33
N TYR A 96 12.77 -8.93 -0.23
CA TYR A 96 12.51 -7.96 0.83
C TYR A 96 11.56 -6.90 0.33
N PHE A 97 10.53 -6.62 1.12
CA PHE A 97 9.38 -5.85 0.68
C PHE A 97 8.62 -5.27 1.86
N LYS A 98 7.77 -4.30 1.55
CA LYS A 98 6.69 -3.82 2.42
C LYS A 98 5.34 -4.14 1.81
N SER A 99 4.38 -4.52 2.63
CA SER A 99 2.99 -4.68 2.20
C SER A 99 2.02 -4.33 3.30
N VAL A 100 0.89 -3.73 2.93
CA VAL A 100 -0.27 -3.51 3.79
C VAL A 100 -1.48 -4.13 3.10
N THR A 101 -2.18 -5.01 3.81
CA THR A 101 -3.41 -5.64 3.34
C THR A 101 -4.54 -5.35 4.31
N ALA A 102 -5.66 -4.87 3.76
CA ALA A 102 -6.91 -4.64 4.46
C ALA A 102 -8.01 -5.56 3.92
N SER A 103 -8.93 -5.96 4.79
CA SER A 103 -10.24 -6.49 4.41
C SER A 103 -11.33 -5.70 5.13
N GLY A 104 -12.44 -5.44 4.45
CA GLY A 104 -13.45 -4.53 4.95
C GLY A 104 -14.61 -4.33 3.99
N ASN A 105 -15.33 -3.25 4.18
CA ASN A 105 -16.53 -2.92 3.41
C ASN A 105 -16.32 -1.62 2.61
N ALA A 106 -16.76 -1.62 1.36
CA ALA A 106 -16.75 -0.48 0.47
C ALA A 106 -18.06 0.32 0.61
N VAL A 107 -17.94 1.62 0.86
CA VAL A 107 -19.07 2.55 1.02
C VAL A 107 -18.91 3.70 0.04
N ILE A 108 -19.98 4.01 -0.70
CA ILE A 108 -19.99 5.18 -1.60
C ILE A 108 -20.09 6.44 -0.74
N LEU A 109 -19.14 7.35 -0.92
CA LEU A 109 -19.12 8.63 -0.24
C LEU A 109 -19.87 9.69 -1.06
N GLU A 110 -20.94 10.24 -0.47
CA GLU A 110 -21.80 11.25 -1.10
C GLU A 110 -21.52 12.68 -0.61
N ASP A 111 -20.96 12.87 0.59
CA ASP A 111 -20.65 14.22 1.11
C ASP A 111 -19.60 14.94 0.26
N LEU A 112 -19.97 16.10 -0.29
CA LEU A 112 -19.09 16.88 -1.15
C LEU A 112 -17.93 17.50 -0.38
N VAL A 113 -18.10 17.80 0.91
CA VAL A 113 -17.04 18.38 1.75
C VAL A 113 -15.95 17.34 1.98
N GLU A 114 -16.32 16.14 2.44
CA GLU A 114 -15.37 15.03 2.58
C GLU A 114 -14.73 14.66 1.24
N LYS A 115 -15.49 14.60 0.13
CA LYS A 115 -14.93 14.34 -1.20
C LYS A 115 -13.89 15.36 -1.62
N GLY A 116 -14.16 16.66 -1.41
CA GLY A 116 -13.21 17.72 -1.72
C GLY A 116 -11.88 17.52 -0.97
N ARG A 117 -11.96 17.28 0.34
CA ARG A 117 -10.79 16.99 1.20
C ARG A 117 -10.00 15.78 0.71
N ILE A 118 -10.69 14.69 0.37
CA ILE A 118 -10.04 13.46 -0.13
C ILE A 118 -9.38 13.69 -1.49
N PHE A 119 -10.02 14.44 -2.41
CA PHE A 119 -9.37 14.81 -3.66
C PHE A 119 -8.17 15.73 -3.47
N THR A 120 -8.17 16.60 -2.46
CA THR A 120 -6.96 17.35 -2.09
C THR A 120 -5.81 16.41 -1.70
N LEU A 121 -6.08 15.33 -0.95
CA LEU A 121 -5.07 14.32 -0.64
C LEU A 121 -4.57 13.60 -1.90
N PHE A 122 -5.46 13.31 -2.86
CA PHE A 122 -5.04 12.76 -4.15
C PHE A 122 -4.08 13.70 -4.87
N MET A 123 -4.40 14.99 -4.90
CA MET A 123 -3.54 15.97 -5.57
C MET A 123 -2.18 16.12 -4.88
N LYS A 124 -2.10 16.00 -3.56
CA LYS A 124 -0.81 15.94 -2.84
C LYS A 124 0.07 14.76 -3.28
N LYS A 125 -0.54 13.63 -3.69
CA LYS A 125 0.21 12.48 -4.23
C LYS A 125 0.54 12.61 -5.71
N LEU A 126 -0.39 13.14 -6.51
CA LEU A 126 -0.30 13.13 -7.97
C LEU A 126 0.46 14.34 -8.53
N GLN A 127 0.38 15.48 -7.84
CA GLN A 127 0.97 16.74 -8.25
C GLN A 127 1.43 17.51 -6.99
N PRO A 128 2.42 16.97 -6.24
CA PRO A 128 2.91 17.56 -4.99
C PRO A 128 3.45 18.99 -5.16
N GLU A 129 3.92 19.35 -6.34
CA GLU A 129 4.40 20.69 -6.70
C GLU A 129 3.30 21.76 -6.76
N GLY A 130 2.03 21.38 -6.69
CA GLY A 130 0.91 22.31 -6.80
C GLY A 130 0.69 22.78 -8.24
N GLY A 131 0.27 24.03 -8.44
CA GLY A 131 -0.10 24.56 -9.76
C GLY A 131 -1.58 24.39 -10.13
N TYR A 132 -2.43 24.17 -9.13
CA TYR A 132 -3.88 24.12 -9.24
C TYR A 132 -4.52 24.93 -8.10
N ASP A 133 -5.72 25.47 -8.35
CA ASP A 133 -6.52 26.09 -7.30
C ASP A 133 -6.92 25.03 -6.24
N PRO A 134 -6.96 25.38 -4.95
CA PRO A 134 -7.49 24.47 -3.93
C PRO A 134 -8.88 23.95 -4.28
N ILE A 135 -9.13 22.67 -4.03
CA ILE A 135 -10.44 22.06 -4.28
C ILE A 135 -11.43 22.58 -3.24
N ASP A 136 -12.31 23.48 -3.67
CA ASP A 136 -13.40 24.02 -2.86
C ASP A 136 -14.76 23.46 -3.32
N PRO A 137 -15.48 22.69 -2.47
CA PRO A 137 -16.83 22.22 -2.77
C PRO A 137 -17.87 23.32 -3.03
N ALA A 138 -17.63 24.56 -2.58
CA ALA A 138 -18.50 25.70 -2.83
C ALA A 138 -18.22 26.38 -4.19
N ASP A 139 -17.04 26.19 -4.79
CA ASP A 139 -16.72 26.69 -6.12
C ASP A 139 -17.49 25.89 -7.19
N PRO A 140 -18.33 26.53 -8.02
CA PRO A 140 -19.08 25.85 -9.08
C PRO A 140 -18.22 25.01 -10.05
N ARG A 141 -16.95 25.40 -10.28
CA ARG A 141 -15.99 24.69 -11.14
C ARG A 141 -15.68 23.29 -10.61
N TYR A 142 -15.60 23.14 -9.29
CA TYR A 142 -15.33 21.87 -8.61
C TYR A 142 -16.62 21.15 -8.21
N ALA A 143 -17.62 21.85 -7.69
CA ALA A 143 -18.84 21.24 -7.15
C ALA A 143 -19.53 20.30 -8.15
N SER A 144 -19.63 20.70 -9.43
CA SER A 144 -20.23 19.85 -10.47
C SER A 144 -19.40 18.59 -10.76
N ARG A 145 -18.06 18.69 -10.71
CA ARG A 145 -17.14 17.55 -10.95
C ARG A 145 -17.12 16.59 -9.77
N LEU A 146 -17.17 17.13 -8.55
CA LEU A 146 -17.28 16.33 -7.33
C LEU A 146 -18.58 15.52 -7.30
N ARG A 147 -19.70 16.06 -7.82
CA ARG A 147 -20.96 15.31 -7.94
C ARG A 147 -20.92 14.19 -8.98
N SER A 148 -20.20 14.39 -10.09
CA SER A 148 -20.20 13.43 -11.20
C SER A 148 -19.30 12.21 -10.96
N VAL A 149 -18.20 12.38 -10.21
CA VAL A 149 -17.28 11.29 -9.87
C VAL A 149 -17.76 10.51 -8.66
N VAL A 150 -17.58 9.18 -8.66
CA VAL A 150 -17.80 8.37 -7.44
C VAL A 150 -16.53 8.35 -6.62
N MET A 151 -16.68 8.53 -5.32
CA MET A 151 -15.67 8.30 -4.32
C MET A 151 -16.12 7.11 -3.48
N VAL A 152 -15.24 6.15 -3.27
CA VAL A 152 -15.51 4.97 -2.45
C VAL A 152 -14.52 4.96 -1.30
N LYS A 153 -15.06 4.77 -0.11
CA LYS A 153 -14.35 4.60 1.16
C LYS A 153 -14.34 3.12 1.50
N ILE A 154 -13.18 2.56 1.83
CA ILE A 154 -13.05 1.21 2.38
C ILE A 154 -12.83 1.36 3.88
N ILE A 155 -13.80 0.88 4.65
CA ILE A 155 -13.71 0.79 6.11
C ILE A 155 -13.09 -0.57 6.41
N ALA A 156 -11.82 -0.57 6.82
CA ALA A 156 -11.09 -1.80 7.12
C ALA A 156 -11.56 -2.38 8.46
N ASN A 157 -12.03 -3.63 8.43
CA ASN A 157 -12.34 -4.42 9.64
C ASN A 157 -11.09 -5.12 10.16
N HIS A 158 -10.15 -5.42 9.26
CA HIS A 158 -8.85 -5.98 9.57
C HIS A 158 -7.79 -5.33 8.69
N LEU A 159 -6.70 -4.89 9.30
CA LEU A 159 -5.53 -4.34 8.64
C LEU A 159 -4.30 -5.12 9.10
N SER A 160 -3.43 -5.47 8.16
CA SER A 160 -2.14 -6.09 8.47
C SER A 160 -1.04 -5.44 7.67
N ALA A 161 0.01 -4.99 8.35
CA ALA A 161 1.24 -4.54 7.74
C ALA A 161 2.33 -5.60 7.94
N LYS A 162 3.03 -5.89 6.85
CA LYS A 162 4.12 -6.87 6.81
C LYS A 162 5.32 -6.25 6.12
N PHE A 163 6.35 -5.95 6.89
CA PHE A 163 7.63 -5.43 6.41
C PHE A 163 8.68 -6.51 6.62
N LYS A 164 9.33 -6.96 5.55
CA LYS A 164 10.24 -8.11 5.58
C LYS A 164 11.62 -7.70 5.10
N PHE A 165 12.56 -7.67 6.03
CA PHE A 165 13.95 -7.24 5.83
C PHE A 165 14.92 -8.13 6.64
N GLY A 166 14.65 -9.43 6.71
CA GLY A 166 15.56 -10.39 7.32
C GLY A 166 15.55 -10.42 8.86
N GLN A 167 14.49 -9.94 9.51
CA GLN A 167 14.34 -9.91 10.98
C GLN A 167 14.50 -11.27 11.67
N ASN A 168 14.41 -12.36 10.90
CA ASN A 168 14.55 -13.72 11.38
C ASN A 168 15.95 -14.31 11.20
N LEU A 169 16.89 -13.55 10.66
CA LEU A 169 18.27 -13.97 10.45
C LEU A 169 19.05 -13.74 11.74
N SER A 170 20.01 -14.62 12.03
CA SER A 170 21.05 -14.33 13.01
C SER A 170 21.94 -13.19 12.52
N GLU A 171 22.60 -12.49 13.44
CA GLU A 171 23.51 -11.39 13.10
C GLU A 171 24.58 -11.77 12.05
N PRO A 172 25.27 -12.93 12.13
CA PRO A 172 26.24 -13.31 11.09
C PRO A 172 25.60 -13.53 9.72
N ALA A 173 24.39 -14.08 9.68
CA ALA A 173 23.66 -14.29 8.43
C ALA A 173 23.17 -12.96 7.83
N MET A 174 22.72 -12.04 8.69
CA MET A 174 22.33 -10.70 8.28
C MET A 174 23.51 -9.92 7.70
N ASN A 175 24.68 -9.96 8.34
CA ASN A 175 25.89 -9.29 7.87
C ASN A 175 26.34 -9.77 6.49
N LYS A 176 26.17 -11.08 6.18
CA LYS A 176 26.43 -11.60 4.83
C LYS A 176 25.50 -10.97 3.78
N VAL A 177 24.21 -10.83 4.10
CA VAL A 177 23.24 -10.19 3.20
C VAL A 177 23.56 -8.70 3.03
N ILE A 178 23.89 -7.99 4.11
CA ILE A 178 24.31 -6.58 4.07
C ILE A 178 25.54 -6.41 3.16
N ASN A 179 26.61 -7.17 3.39
CA ASN A 179 27.82 -7.11 2.56
C ASN A 179 27.52 -7.41 1.08
N GLY A 180 26.62 -8.38 0.82
CA GLY A 180 26.17 -8.71 -0.53
C GLY A 180 25.44 -7.55 -1.20
N LEU A 181 24.56 -6.85 -0.47
CA LEU A 181 23.86 -5.66 -0.95
C LEU A 181 24.82 -4.48 -1.17
N GLU A 182 25.76 -4.23 -0.25
CA GLU A 182 26.78 -3.18 -0.36
C GLU A 182 27.70 -3.42 -1.57
N THR A 183 28.10 -4.67 -1.82
CA THR A 183 28.94 -5.02 -2.98
C THR A 183 28.17 -4.91 -4.29
N ARG A 184 26.87 -5.25 -4.27
CA ARG A 184 26.01 -5.24 -5.45
C ARG A 184 25.59 -3.82 -5.87
N ASP A 185 25.38 -2.94 -4.90
CA ASP A 185 25.12 -1.50 -5.06
C ASP A 185 24.08 -1.14 -6.13
N ARG A 186 22.90 -1.77 -6.08
CA ARG A 186 21.75 -1.36 -6.91
C ARG A 186 20.99 -0.21 -6.26
N THR A 187 20.14 0.43 -7.07
CA THR A 187 19.35 1.63 -6.72
C THR A 187 18.71 1.63 -5.32
N ARG A 188 18.20 0.48 -4.85
CA ARG A 188 17.51 0.36 -3.55
C ARG A 188 18.27 -0.47 -2.51
N ASP A 189 19.53 -0.86 -2.79
CA ASP A 189 20.29 -1.73 -1.89
C ASP A 189 20.62 -1.01 -0.58
N GLN A 190 21.04 0.26 -0.65
CA GLN A 190 21.28 1.07 0.55
C GLN A 190 19.99 1.27 1.38
N GLU A 191 18.88 1.63 0.74
CA GLU A 191 17.57 1.75 1.41
C GLU A 191 17.15 0.43 2.07
N THR A 192 17.41 -0.70 1.39
CA THR A 192 17.16 -2.03 1.93
C THR A 192 18.00 -2.31 3.18
N ILE A 193 19.30 -1.99 3.15
CA ILE A 193 20.21 -2.14 4.29
C ILE A 193 19.73 -1.29 5.48
N ASP A 194 19.29 -0.06 5.24
CA ASP A 194 18.79 0.82 6.29
C ASP A 194 17.53 0.24 6.95
N HIS A 195 16.63 -0.37 6.16
CA HIS A 195 15.49 -1.11 6.70
C HIS A 195 15.90 -2.39 7.45
N MET A 196 16.87 -3.15 6.95
CA MET A 196 17.40 -4.32 7.66
C MET A 196 17.91 -3.94 9.06
N LYS A 197 18.71 -2.86 9.15
CA LYS A 197 19.22 -2.33 10.41
C LYS A 197 18.08 -1.86 11.32
N LYS A 198 17.10 -1.12 10.77
CA LYS A 198 15.94 -0.61 11.52
C LYS A 198 15.12 -1.72 12.19
N TYR A 199 14.81 -2.81 11.48
CA TYR A 199 13.95 -3.86 11.99
C TYR A 199 14.70 -5.00 12.70
N CYS A 200 16.02 -4.92 12.83
CA CYS A 200 16.79 -5.99 13.44
C CYS A 200 16.63 -5.98 14.97
N PRO A 201 16.18 -7.10 15.59
CA PRO A 201 16.02 -7.17 17.04
C PRO A 201 17.36 -7.24 17.81
N HIS A 202 18.49 -7.40 17.13
CA HIS A 202 19.81 -7.60 17.76
C HIS A 202 20.63 -6.30 17.92
N GLN A 203 20.09 -5.15 17.48
CA GLN A 203 20.76 -3.85 17.58
C GLN A 203 20.06 -2.88 18.56
N GLN A 204 19.14 -3.38 19.40
CA GLN A 204 18.50 -2.63 20.49
C GLN A 204 19.09 -2.99 21.84
#